data_AF-A0A1F5K9E4-F1
#
_entry.id   AF-A0A1F5K9E4-F1
#
_cell.length_a   1.000
_cell.length_b   1.000
_cell.length_c   1.000
_cell.angle_alpha   90.00
_cell.angle_beta   90.00
_cell.angle_gamma   90.00
#
_symmetry.space_group_name_H-M   'P 1'
#
loop_
_entity.id
_entity.type
_entity.pdbx_description
1 polymer ?
#
loop_
_entity_poly.entity_id
_entity_poly.type
_entity_poly.pdbx_seq_one_letter_code
_entity_poly.pdbx_strand_id
1 'polypeptide(L)'
;MQIIIYNLKKVMKKQLPNISNNKKGFTLIELLVVIAIIAILATIGAAIFSGVQSRARDGRRQADISAIAKALEANKVSGSVSYPVIAAAWFAGSVIPTEPAGYTPQYSIVYSTTQGTVATKPTVWANTSANPTAPACCTGNSTTVAAGVPSVGTDYSFQVCVLLENGTAPNIFCVPNQQ
;
A
#
# COMPACT_ATOMS: atom_id res chain seq x y z
N MET A 1 -50.85 -66.02 19.77
CA MET A 1 -49.92 -64.96 20.26
C MET A 1 -48.45 -65.24 19.91
N GLN A 2 -47.94 -66.49 19.99
CA GLN A 2 -46.55 -66.87 19.67
C GLN A 2 -46.08 -66.61 18.20
N ILE A 3 -46.95 -66.77 17.20
CA ILE A 3 -46.59 -66.63 15.77
C ILE A 3 -46.25 -65.18 15.37
N ILE A 4 -46.92 -64.19 15.97
CA ILE A 4 -46.71 -62.76 15.69
C ILE A 4 -45.32 -62.33 16.20
N ILE A 5 -44.91 -62.82 17.38
CA ILE A 5 -43.60 -62.54 17.96
C ILE A 5 -42.47 -63.15 17.11
N TYR A 6 -42.68 -64.34 16.56
CA TYR A 6 -41.71 -65.00 15.68
C TYR A 6 -41.46 -64.19 14.38
N ASN A 7 -42.54 -63.71 13.75
CA ASN A 7 -42.43 -62.89 12.55
C ASN A 7 -41.76 -61.53 12.82
N LEU A 8 -42.00 -60.93 13.99
CA LEU A 8 -41.32 -59.68 14.38
C LEU A 8 -39.80 -59.88 14.54
N LYS A 9 -39.38 -60.95 15.24
CA LYS A 9 -37.96 -61.27 15.43
C LYS A 9 -37.25 -61.59 14.10
N LYS A 10 -37.96 -62.17 13.13
CA LYS A 10 -37.43 -62.50 11.79
C LYS A 10 -37.19 -61.26 10.94
N VAL A 11 -38.08 -60.25 11.01
CA VAL A 11 -37.94 -58.98 10.28
C VAL A 11 -36.74 -58.16 10.78
N MET A 12 -36.44 -58.20 12.09
CA MET A 12 -35.33 -57.45 12.68
C MET A 12 -33.94 -58.10 12.47
N LYS A 13 -33.86 -59.31 11.90
CA LYS A 13 -32.59 -59.97 11.53
C LYS A 13 -32.15 -59.70 10.08
N LYS A 14 -32.79 -58.74 9.39
CA LYS A 14 -32.37 -58.30 8.06
C LYS A 14 -31.09 -57.46 8.18
N GLN A 15 -29.98 -58.19 8.28
CA GLN A 15 -28.59 -57.83 7.97
C GLN A 15 -28.36 -56.32 7.79
N LEU A 16 -28.01 -55.64 8.89
CA LEU A 16 -27.41 -54.31 8.83
C LEU A 16 -26.11 -54.40 8.02
N PRO A 17 -25.93 -53.61 6.95
CA PRO A 17 -24.72 -53.64 6.15
C PRO A 17 -23.52 -53.28 7.04
N ASN A 18 -22.53 -54.18 7.08
CA ASN A 18 -21.24 -53.95 7.72
C ASN A 18 -20.49 -52.92 6.88
N ILE A 19 -20.61 -51.64 7.26
CA ILE A 19 -19.74 -50.58 6.75
C ILE A 19 -18.36 -50.87 7.35
N SER A 20 -17.55 -51.67 6.65
CA SER A 20 -16.16 -51.89 7.01
C SER A 20 -15.44 -50.56 6.87
N ASN A 21 -15.24 -49.91 8.01
CA ASN A 21 -14.52 -48.65 8.14
C ASN A 21 -13.03 -48.91 7.87
N ASN A 22 -12.65 -49.03 6.60
CA ASN A 22 -11.26 -48.95 6.14
C ASN A 22 -10.77 -47.49 6.27
N LYS A 23 -10.74 -46.97 7.50
CA LYS A 23 -10.13 -45.68 7.80
C LYS A 23 -8.62 -45.88 7.80
N LYS A 24 -8.00 -45.67 6.63
CA LYS A 24 -6.56 -45.47 6.54
C LYS A 24 -6.25 -44.17 7.28
N GLY A 25 -5.72 -44.28 8.50
CA GLY A 25 -5.20 -43.14 9.24
C GLY A 25 -3.88 -42.67 8.63
N PHE A 26 -3.62 -41.36 8.68
CA PHE A 26 -2.29 -40.84 8.39
C PHE A 26 -1.28 -41.43 9.39
N THR A 27 -0.14 -41.85 8.87
CA THR A 27 0.97 -42.29 9.71
C THR A 27 1.60 -41.08 10.40
N LEU A 28 2.17 -41.27 11.59
CA LEU A 28 2.88 -40.21 12.30
C LEU A 28 4.04 -39.62 11.47
N ILE A 29 4.69 -40.47 10.68
CA ILE A 29 5.79 -40.06 9.82
C ILE A 29 5.31 -39.19 8.66
N GLU A 30 4.14 -39.48 8.07
CA GLU A 30 3.56 -38.65 7.02
C GLU A 30 3.24 -37.24 7.54
N LEU A 31 2.67 -37.13 8.74
CA LEU A 31 2.39 -35.82 9.34
C LEU A 31 3.69 -35.06 9.67
N LEU A 32 4.72 -35.76 10.15
CA LEU A 32 6.01 -35.18 10.52
C LEU A 32 6.73 -34.58 9.31
N VAL A 33 6.75 -35.28 8.17
CA VAL A 33 7.38 -34.79 6.95
C VAL A 33 6.63 -33.57 6.41
N VAL A 34 5.31 -33.53 6.49
CA VAL A 34 4.51 -32.40 6.00
C VAL A 34 4.81 -31.11 6.76
N ILE A 35 4.83 -31.15 8.10
CA ILE A 35 5.14 -29.96 8.89
C ILE A 35 6.59 -29.50 8.68
N ALA A 36 7.53 -30.42 8.43
CA ALA A 36 8.91 -30.10 8.12
C ALA A 36 9.01 -29.33 6.78
N ILE A 37 8.29 -29.77 5.75
CA ILE A 37 8.25 -29.08 4.45
C ILE A 37 7.59 -27.70 4.58
N ILE A 38 6.46 -27.60 5.28
CA ILE A 38 5.78 -26.31 5.51
C ILE A 38 6.70 -25.33 6.25
N ALA A 39 7.46 -25.79 7.25
CA ALA A 39 8.41 -24.95 7.98
C ALA A 39 9.51 -24.38 7.08
N ILE A 40 10.06 -25.18 6.17
CA ILE A 40 11.09 -24.73 5.21
C ILE A 40 10.50 -23.71 4.24
N LEU A 41 9.31 -23.98 3.67
CA LEU A 41 8.67 -23.07 2.73
C LEU A 41 8.25 -21.75 3.40
N ALA A 42 7.79 -21.80 4.64
CA ALA A 42 7.35 -20.62 5.39
C ALA A 42 8.51 -19.64 5.65
N THR A 43 9.70 -20.14 6.00
CA THR A 43 10.86 -19.27 6.28
C THR A 43 11.35 -18.53 5.03
N ILE A 44 11.47 -19.24 3.90
CA ILE A 44 11.84 -18.64 2.61
C ILE A 44 10.76 -17.66 2.14
N GLY A 45 9.49 -18.06 2.25
CA GLY A 45 8.35 -17.22 1.88
C GLY A 45 8.31 -15.90 2.65
N ALA A 46 8.58 -15.93 3.95
CA ALA A 46 8.58 -14.74 4.80
C ALA A 46 9.65 -13.71 4.36
N ALA A 47 10.86 -14.16 4.01
CA ALA A 47 11.93 -13.28 3.57
C ALA A 47 11.56 -12.54 2.26
N ILE A 48 11.01 -13.27 1.29
CA ILE A 48 10.61 -12.70 -0.02
C ILE A 48 9.42 -11.75 0.12
N PHE A 49 8.45 -12.09 0.98
CA PHE A 49 7.22 -11.33 1.15
C PHE A 49 7.47 -9.88 1.59
N SER A 50 8.49 -9.65 2.42
CA SER A 50 8.87 -8.30 2.87
C SER A 50 9.27 -7.37 1.71
N GLY A 51 10.10 -7.86 0.78
CA GLY A 51 10.53 -7.11 -0.40
C GLY A 51 9.40 -6.89 -1.41
N VAL A 52 8.52 -7.88 -1.58
CA VAL A 52 7.34 -7.75 -2.46
C VAL A 52 6.38 -6.67 -1.94
N GLN A 53 6.10 -6.65 -0.63
CA GLN A 53 5.26 -5.60 -0.05
C GLN A 53 5.85 -4.21 -0.23
N SER A 54 7.16 -4.08 -0.02
CA SER A 54 7.86 -2.80 -0.19
C SER A 54 7.77 -2.29 -1.62
N ARG A 55 7.98 -3.16 -2.62
CA ARG A 55 7.79 -2.81 -4.05
C ARG A 55 6.35 -2.44 -4.38
N ALA A 56 5.37 -3.13 -3.81
CA ALA A 56 3.96 -2.80 -3.99
C ALA A 56 3.61 -1.42 -3.41
N ARG A 57 4.16 -1.07 -2.23
CA ARG A 57 4.03 0.27 -1.65
C ARG A 57 4.70 1.34 -2.51
N ASP A 58 5.90 1.08 -3.03
CA ASP A 58 6.58 1.99 -3.95
C ASP A 58 5.78 2.25 -5.24
N GLY A 59 5.23 1.20 -5.85
CA GLY A 59 4.34 1.34 -7.01
C GLY A 59 3.09 2.16 -6.70
N ARG A 60 2.52 1.98 -5.49
CA ARG A 60 1.39 2.80 -5.03
C ARG A 60 1.77 4.26 -4.81
N ARG A 61 2.91 4.53 -4.16
CA ARG A 61 3.45 5.89 -3.96
C ARG A 61 3.66 6.63 -5.28
N GLN A 62 4.22 5.95 -6.28
CA GLN A 62 4.43 6.54 -7.61
C GLN A 62 3.10 6.88 -8.30
N ALA A 63 2.10 6.00 -8.20
CA ALA A 63 0.77 6.24 -8.72
C ALA A 63 0.07 7.41 -8.00
N ASP A 64 0.18 7.48 -6.66
CA ASP A 64 -0.44 8.51 -5.84
C ASP A 64 0.12 9.91 -6.18
N ILE A 65 1.45 10.07 -6.25
CA ILE A 65 2.03 11.39 -6.62
C ILE A 65 1.73 11.78 -8.07
N SER A 66 1.63 10.81 -8.98
CA SER A 66 1.24 11.06 -10.36
C SER A 66 -0.21 11.51 -10.45
N ALA A 67 -1.10 10.95 -9.64
CA ALA A 67 -2.49 11.38 -9.54
C ALA A 67 -2.60 12.79 -8.96
N ILE A 68 -1.78 13.11 -7.96
CA ILE A 68 -1.73 14.45 -7.36
C ILE A 68 -1.26 15.49 -8.38
N ALA A 69 -0.17 15.22 -9.10
CA ALA A 69 0.32 16.12 -10.14
C ALA A 69 -0.74 16.35 -11.24
N LYS A 70 -1.39 15.28 -11.71
CA LYS A 70 -2.50 15.37 -12.67
C LYS A 70 -3.69 16.16 -12.15
N ALA A 71 -4.04 15.99 -10.88
CA ALA A 71 -5.16 16.72 -10.27
C ALA A 71 -4.88 18.22 -10.19
N LEU A 72 -3.63 18.60 -9.86
CA LEU A 72 -3.18 19.99 -9.89
C LEU A 72 -3.28 20.58 -11.30
N GLU A 73 -2.79 19.85 -12.32
CA GLU A 73 -2.89 20.31 -13.71
C GLU A 73 -4.35 20.46 -14.19
N ALA A 74 -5.19 19.46 -13.88
CA ALA A 74 -6.59 19.46 -14.30
C ALA A 74 -7.41 20.60 -13.65
N ASN A 75 -7.01 21.07 -12.47
CA ASN A 75 -7.68 22.14 -11.74
C ASN A 75 -6.92 23.47 -11.83
N LYS A 76 -5.97 23.60 -12.75
CA LYS A 76 -5.27 24.86 -13.00
C LYS A 76 -6.28 25.94 -13.41
N VAL A 77 -6.21 27.09 -12.75
CA VAL A 77 -7.09 28.23 -13.06
C VAL A 77 -6.70 28.80 -14.42
N SER A 78 -7.65 28.81 -15.37
CA SER A 78 -7.41 29.32 -16.72
C SER A 78 -6.95 30.78 -16.70
N GLY A 79 -5.87 31.09 -17.42
CA GLY A 79 -5.28 32.44 -17.45
C GLY A 79 -4.49 32.81 -16.19
N SER A 80 -4.31 31.89 -15.25
CA SER A 80 -3.45 32.06 -14.08
C SER A 80 -2.27 31.09 -14.12
N VAL A 81 -1.17 31.52 -13.51
CA VAL A 81 0.08 30.76 -13.35
C VAL A 81 0.17 30.09 -11.98
N SER A 82 -0.93 30.14 -11.22
CA SER A 82 -1.07 29.60 -9.88
C SER A 82 -1.92 28.33 -9.87
N TYR A 83 -1.57 27.38 -9.00
CA TYR A 83 -2.38 26.20 -8.73
C TYR A 83 -3.23 26.41 -7.47
N PRO A 84 -4.48 25.90 -7.45
CA PRO A 84 -5.29 25.93 -6.24
C PRO A 84 -4.74 24.97 -5.17
N VAL A 85 -5.15 25.21 -3.93
CA VAL A 85 -4.93 24.27 -2.83
C VAL A 85 -5.61 22.94 -3.18
N ILE A 86 -4.92 21.83 -2.91
CA ILE A 86 -5.43 20.50 -3.21
C ILE A 86 -6.71 20.23 -2.43
N ALA A 87 -7.77 19.93 -3.14
CA ALA A 87 -9.03 19.53 -2.54
C ALA A 87 -9.19 18.01 -2.57
N ALA A 88 -9.64 17.44 -1.46
CA ALA A 88 -9.91 16.00 -1.36
C ALA A 88 -10.97 15.53 -2.37
N ALA A 89 -11.89 16.41 -2.75
CA ALA A 89 -12.93 16.17 -3.75
C ALA A 89 -12.39 15.86 -5.17
N TRP A 90 -11.13 16.14 -5.46
CA TRP A 90 -10.51 15.80 -6.75
C TRP A 90 -10.16 14.31 -6.90
N PHE A 91 -10.25 13.56 -5.80
CA PHE A 91 -9.86 12.16 -5.74
C PHE A 91 -11.06 11.27 -5.43
N ALA A 92 -10.97 10.02 -5.88
CA ALA A 92 -11.98 9.01 -5.58
C ALA A 92 -12.16 8.86 -4.06
N GLY A 93 -13.41 8.79 -3.61
CA GLY A 93 -13.72 8.69 -2.18
C GLY A 93 -13.56 9.99 -1.39
N SER A 94 -13.28 11.13 -2.04
CA SER A 94 -13.06 12.43 -1.37
C SER A 94 -11.92 12.40 -0.34
N VAL A 95 -10.86 11.65 -0.65
CA VAL A 95 -9.67 11.51 0.20
C VAL A 95 -8.43 11.79 -0.63
N ILE A 96 -7.59 12.72 -0.16
CA ILE A 96 -6.28 12.95 -0.74
C ILE A 96 -5.44 11.68 -0.56
N PRO A 97 -4.80 11.15 -1.62
CA PRO A 97 -3.97 9.97 -1.50
C PRO A 97 -2.95 10.10 -0.36
N THR A 98 -2.95 9.12 0.53
CA THR A 98 -2.01 8.99 1.64
C THR A 98 -1.16 7.77 1.45
N GLU A 99 0.03 7.81 2.03
CA GLU A 99 1.02 6.77 1.86
C GLU A 99 0.61 5.47 2.58
N PRO A 100 0.75 4.30 1.94
CA PRO A 100 0.13 3.05 2.38
C PRO A 100 0.71 2.45 3.67
N ALA A 101 1.80 2.98 4.22
CA ALA A 101 2.38 2.49 5.47
C ALA A 101 1.73 3.09 6.74
N GLY A 102 0.69 3.92 6.60
CA GLY A 102 -0.07 4.45 7.74
C GLY A 102 0.56 5.66 8.41
N TYR A 103 1.53 6.31 7.76
CA TYR A 103 2.07 7.58 8.22
C TYR A 103 1.20 8.76 7.77
N THR A 104 1.21 9.85 8.54
CA THR A 104 0.65 11.17 8.15
C THR A 104 1.20 11.61 6.79
N PRO A 105 0.44 12.33 5.94
CA PRO A 105 0.65 12.39 4.50
C PRO A 105 2.12 12.59 4.09
N GLN A 106 2.70 11.55 3.48
CA GLN A 106 4.12 11.43 3.14
C GLN A 106 4.51 11.96 1.74
N TYR A 107 3.75 12.89 1.20
CA TYR A 107 4.07 13.47 -0.10
C TYR A 107 4.42 14.94 0.07
N SER A 108 5.46 15.36 -0.65
CA SER A 108 5.92 16.73 -0.67
C SER A 108 5.62 17.36 -2.01
N ILE A 109 5.18 18.61 -2.00
CA ILE A 109 5.15 19.43 -3.21
C ILE A 109 6.27 20.44 -3.06
N VAL A 110 7.11 20.52 -4.08
CA VAL A 110 8.19 21.50 -4.19
C VAL A 110 7.81 22.46 -5.32
N TYR A 111 7.94 23.76 -5.06
CA TYR A 111 7.58 24.82 -5.98
C TYR A 111 8.58 25.99 -5.87
N SER A 112 8.71 26.77 -6.94
CA SER A 112 9.60 27.94 -6.98
C SER A 112 8.80 29.23 -6.92
N THR A 113 9.00 30.07 -5.89
CA THR A 113 8.47 31.44 -5.78
C THR A 113 9.56 32.46 -6.17
N THR A 114 9.17 33.62 -6.71
CA THR A 114 10.10 34.77 -6.91
C THR A 114 10.43 35.51 -5.60
N GLN A 115 9.73 35.19 -4.50
CA GLN A 115 9.96 35.76 -3.17
C GLN A 115 10.70 34.77 -2.26
N GLY A 116 11.65 35.30 -1.48
CA GLY A 116 12.51 34.54 -0.57
C GLY A 116 11.73 33.73 0.49
N THR A 117 11.93 32.43 0.43
CA THR A 117 11.82 31.32 1.40
C THR A 117 10.73 31.34 2.48
N VAL A 118 9.94 30.25 2.53
CA VAL A 118 9.75 29.44 3.75
C VAL A 118 9.77 27.95 3.36
N ALA A 119 10.93 27.30 3.53
CA ALA A 119 11.03 25.85 3.45
C ALA A 119 10.31 25.23 4.65
N THR A 120 8.99 25.01 4.56
CA THR A 120 8.35 24.06 5.48
C THR A 120 8.81 22.68 5.08
N LYS A 121 9.70 22.11 5.88
CA LYS A 121 10.06 20.70 5.80
C LYS A 121 8.76 19.90 5.63
N PRO A 122 8.55 19.15 4.54
CA PRO A 122 7.39 18.29 4.47
C PRO A 122 7.49 17.34 5.65
N THR A 123 6.40 17.21 6.44
CA THR A 123 6.29 16.47 7.72
C THR A 123 6.59 14.96 7.62
N VAL A 124 7.10 14.57 6.46
CA VAL A 124 7.32 13.25 5.88
C VAL A 124 8.77 12.81 5.99
N TRP A 125 9.70 13.77 6.00
CA TRP A 125 11.09 13.44 6.25
C TRP A 125 11.20 13.10 7.73
N ALA A 126 11.13 11.80 8.03
CA ALA A 126 11.44 11.30 9.36
C ALA A 126 12.72 12.00 9.83
N ASN A 127 12.58 12.74 10.93
CA ASN A 127 13.59 13.39 11.73
C ASN A 127 14.71 12.45 12.23
N THR A 128 14.75 11.20 11.77
CA THR A 128 15.73 10.17 12.11
C THR A 128 16.57 9.71 10.92
N SER A 129 16.33 10.20 9.70
CA SER A 129 17.32 10.08 8.63
C SER A 129 18.48 11.00 8.98
N ALA A 130 19.59 10.42 9.43
CA ALA A 130 20.86 11.12 9.55
C ALA A 130 21.13 11.86 8.24
N ASN A 131 20.97 13.18 8.30
CA ASN A 131 21.45 14.18 7.37
C ASN A 131 21.56 13.73 5.89
N PRO A 132 20.49 13.79 5.08
CA PRO A 132 20.70 14.08 3.68
C PRO A 132 20.83 15.60 3.60
N THR A 133 22.03 16.11 3.29
CA THR A 133 22.16 17.35 2.51
C THR A 133 21.03 17.35 1.48
N ALA A 134 20.13 18.34 1.58
CA ALA A 134 18.84 18.37 0.89
C ALA A 134 18.89 17.61 -0.43
N PRO A 135 18.19 16.47 -0.58
CA PRO A 135 18.23 15.75 -1.83
C PRO A 135 17.77 16.70 -2.94
N ALA A 136 18.47 16.68 -4.07
CA ALA A 136 18.40 17.68 -5.14
C ALA A 136 16.98 18.06 -5.64
N CYS A 137 15.96 17.24 -5.34
CA CYS A 137 14.56 17.55 -5.58
C CYS A 137 13.95 18.68 -4.71
N CYS A 138 14.52 18.99 -3.56
CA CYS A 138 13.97 19.93 -2.57
C CYS A 138 14.67 21.30 -2.57
N THR A 139 15.31 21.69 -3.67
CA THR A 139 16.04 22.97 -3.80
C THR A 139 15.13 24.21 -3.88
N GLY A 140 13.86 24.08 -3.49
CA GLY A 140 12.84 25.13 -3.54
C GLY A 140 11.94 25.15 -2.30
N ASN A 141 10.87 25.94 -2.36
CA ASN A 141 9.89 26.00 -1.28
C ASN A 141 9.09 24.68 -1.27
N SER A 142 8.92 24.06 -0.10
CA SER A 142 8.22 22.77 0.02
C SER A 142 7.07 22.84 1.01
N THR A 143 6.04 22.03 0.78
CA THR A 143 4.86 21.88 1.63
C THR A 143 4.34 20.45 1.56
N THR A 144 3.53 20.04 2.53
CA THR A 144 2.82 18.76 2.45
C THR A 144 1.63 18.85 1.50
N VAL A 145 1.33 17.74 0.82
CA VAL A 145 0.22 17.68 -0.16
C VAL A 145 -1.12 18.12 0.45
N ALA A 146 -1.38 17.80 1.72
CA ALA A 146 -2.62 18.18 2.40
C ALA A 146 -2.80 19.71 2.57
N ALA A 147 -1.71 20.48 2.52
CA ALA A 147 -1.73 21.94 2.60
C ALA A 147 -1.75 22.63 1.22
N GLY A 148 -1.61 21.86 0.13
CA GLY A 148 -1.59 22.37 -1.25
C GLY A 148 -0.41 23.28 -1.57
N VAL A 149 -0.36 23.80 -2.81
CA VAL A 149 0.61 24.83 -3.22
C VAL A 149 0.03 26.19 -2.82
N PRO A 150 0.76 27.10 -2.14
CA PRO A 150 0.26 28.44 -1.86
C PRO A 150 0.01 29.19 -3.18
N SER A 151 -1.17 29.82 -3.28
CA SER A 151 -1.52 30.68 -4.40
C SER A 151 -0.72 31.98 -4.32
N VAL A 152 0.38 32.05 -5.05
CA VAL A 152 1.13 33.30 -5.22
C VAL A 152 1.38 33.58 -6.69
N GLY A 153 1.63 34.85 -6.99
CA GLY A 153 1.60 35.38 -8.34
C GLY A 153 2.74 34.95 -9.27
N THR A 154 2.33 34.82 -10.52
CA THR A 154 3.00 35.04 -11.80
C THR A 154 3.99 34.08 -12.42
N ASP A 155 4.54 33.02 -11.82
CA ASP A 155 5.17 31.91 -12.58
C ASP A 155 5.58 30.75 -11.64
N TYR A 156 4.85 29.61 -11.64
CA TYR A 156 5.19 28.45 -10.81
C TYR A 156 5.40 27.18 -11.63
N SER A 157 6.63 26.64 -11.57
CA SER A 157 6.85 25.21 -11.74
C SER A 157 6.62 24.52 -10.39
N PHE A 158 6.01 23.35 -10.42
CA PHE A 158 5.90 22.49 -9.24
C PHE A 158 6.38 21.08 -9.58
N GLN A 159 6.81 20.36 -8.56
CA GLN A 159 7.06 18.93 -8.64
C GLN A 159 6.53 18.27 -7.37
N VAL A 160 5.88 17.13 -7.53
CA VAL A 160 5.41 16.31 -6.40
C VAL A 160 6.43 15.20 -6.20
N CYS A 161 6.96 15.06 -5.00
CA CYS A 161 8.06 14.15 -4.68
C CYS A 161 7.73 13.22 -3.52
N VAL A 162 8.25 11.99 -3.61
CA VAL A 162 8.15 10.95 -2.58
C VAL A 162 9.48 10.20 -2.42
N LEU A 163 9.75 9.73 -1.20
CA LEU A 163 10.82 8.78 -0.91
C LEU A 163 10.33 7.34 -1.19
N LEU A 164 11.11 6.57 -1.94
CA LEU A 164 10.85 5.15 -2.15
C LEU A 164 11.63 4.31 -1.13
N GLU A 165 11.04 3.19 -0.71
CA GLU A 165 11.65 2.29 0.26
C GLU A 165 12.81 1.48 -0.34
N ASN A 166 12.71 1.09 -1.62
CA ASN A 166 13.72 0.25 -2.26
C ASN A 166 14.65 1.04 -3.17
N GLY A 167 15.85 1.40 -2.71
CA GLY A 167 16.92 1.89 -3.57
C GLY A 167 18.13 2.41 -2.79
N THR A 168 19.23 2.69 -3.49
CA THR A 168 20.39 3.37 -2.89
C THR A 168 20.04 4.81 -2.58
N ALA A 169 20.23 5.23 -1.32
CA ALA A 169 19.83 6.55 -0.86
C ALA A 169 20.63 7.69 -1.54
N PRO A 170 19.99 8.82 -1.87
CA PRO A 170 18.56 9.09 -1.76
C PRO A 170 17.76 8.53 -2.95
N ASN A 171 16.81 7.63 -2.68
CA ASN A 171 15.90 7.10 -3.71
C ASN A 171 14.60 7.90 -3.73
N ILE A 172 14.57 8.94 -4.54
CA ILE A 172 13.47 9.89 -4.61
C ILE A 172 12.87 9.87 -6.00
N PHE A 173 11.54 9.83 -6.03
CA PHE A 173 10.77 9.91 -7.24
C PHE A 173 9.96 11.20 -7.23
N CYS A 174 10.11 11.99 -8.29
CA CYS A 174 9.43 13.27 -8.47
C CYS A 174 8.70 13.32 -9.80
N VAL A 175 7.50 13.89 -9.80
CA VAL A 175 6.71 14.16 -10.99
C VAL A 175 6.59 15.68 -11.14
N PRO A 176 7.22 16.28 -12.18
CA PRO A 176 7.09 17.71 -12.44
C PRO A 176 5.72 18.04 -13.04
N ASN A 177 5.39 19.33 -13.03
CA ASN A 177 4.26 19.89 -13.75
C ASN A 177 4.37 19.59 -15.26
N GLN A 178 3.25 19.33 -15.91
CA GLN A 178 3.22 19.13 -17.36
C GLN A 178 3.25 20.53 -18.01
N GLN A 179 4.33 20.87 -18.73
CA GLN A 179 4.43 22.15 -19.43
C GLN A 179 3.48 22.22 -20.63
#